data_AF-A0A351SDZ3-F1
#
_entry.id   AF-A0A351SDZ3-F1
#
_cell.length_a   1.000
_cell.length_b   1.000
_cell.length_c   1.000
_cell.angle_alpha   90.00
_cell.angle_beta   90.00
_cell.angle_gamma   90.00
#
_symmetry.space_group_name_H-M   'P 1'
#
loop_
_entity.id
_entity.type
_entity.pdbx_description
1 polymer ?
#
loop_
_entity_poly.entity_id
_entity_poly.type
_entity_poly.pdbx_seq_one_letter_code
_entity_poly.pdbx_strand_id
1 'polypeptide(L)' 'DMIVQNVAGDETTDFTFTVHRNDYDRSLEILKKHAVELQAEDVSGDDTIVKVSMVGVGMRSHAGIA' A
#
# COMPACT_ATOMS: atom_id res chain seq x y z
N ASP A 1 -5.86 -5.62 6.24
CA ASP A 1 -5.10 -5.14 5.08
C ASP A 1 -5.57 -3.82 4.53
N MET A 2 -4.70 -3.19 3.75
CA MET A 2 -4.96 -2.05 2.89
C MET A 2 -4.37 -2.32 1.52
N ILE A 3 -5.05 -1.83 0.48
CA ILE A 3 -4.53 -1.71 -0.87
C ILE A 3 -4.76 -0.26 -1.27
N VAL A 4 -3.72 0.41 -1.72
CA VAL A 4 -3.71 1.82 -2.11
C VAL A 4 -3.02 1.92 -3.47
N GLN A 5 -3.68 2.60 -4.39
CA GLN A 5 -3.15 2.95 -5.71
C GLN A 5 -3.47 4.42 -5.92
N ASN A 6 -2.45 5.22 -6.23
CA ASN A 6 -2.66 6.63 -6.51
C ASN A 6 -2.91 6.87 -8.01
N VAL A 7 -3.47 8.02 -8.37
CA VAL A 7 -3.61 8.39 -9.78
C VAL A 7 -2.23 8.67 -10.38
N ALA A 8 -1.97 8.10 -11.56
CA ALA A 8 -0.72 8.24 -12.30
C ALA A 8 -0.42 9.69 -12.71
N GLY A 9 0.84 10.12 -12.58
CA GLY A 9 1.46 11.11 -13.45
C GLY A 9 2.41 10.36 -14.37
N ASP A 10 2.38 10.60 -15.67
CA ASP A 10 3.31 10.01 -16.65
C ASP A 10 3.14 8.49 -16.89
N GLU A 11 1.89 8.04 -17.12
CA GLU A 11 1.52 6.67 -17.56
C GLU A 11 1.89 5.51 -16.60
N THR A 12 2.55 5.81 -15.49
CA THR A 12 2.95 4.87 -14.43
C THR A 12 2.30 5.23 -13.10
N THR A 13 2.16 4.26 -12.19
CA THR A 13 1.55 4.49 -10.88
C THR A 13 2.13 3.57 -9.83
N ASP A 14 2.14 4.06 -8.60
CA ASP A 14 2.53 3.27 -7.43
C ASP A 14 1.36 2.44 -6.93
N PHE A 15 1.68 1.18 -6.61
CA PHE A 15 0.75 0.23 -6.02
C PHE A 15 1.30 -0.26 -4.68
N THR A 16 0.62 0.04 -3.59
CA THR A 16 1.04 -0.30 -2.24
C THR A 16 -0.02 -1.12 -1.54
N PHE A 17 0.39 -2.16 -0.83
CA PHE A 17 -0.51 -2.95 0.01
C PHE A 17 0.20 -3.41 1.27
N THR A 18 -0.60 -3.77 2.28
CA THR A 18 -0.09 -4.39 3.51
C THR A 18 -0.33 -5.89 3.46
N VAL A 19 0.49 -6.64 4.21
CA VAL A 19 0.27 -8.05 4.57
C VAL A 19 0.56 -8.24 6.05
N HIS A 20 0.22 -9.41 6.61
CA HIS A 20 0.72 -9.77 7.93
C HIS A 20 2.25 -9.86 7.93
N ARG A 21 2.90 -9.45 9.03
CA ARG A 21 4.37 -9.48 9.15
C ARG A 21 4.97 -10.86 8.88
N ASN A 22 4.26 -11.93 9.25
CA ASN A 22 4.69 -13.31 8.98
C ASN A 22 4.76 -13.66 7.48
N ASP A 23 4.06 -12.90 6.63
CA ASP A 23 4.02 -13.11 5.18
C ASP A 23 4.96 -12.15 4.43
N TYR A 24 5.60 -11.21 5.13
CA TYR A 24 6.39 -10.12 4.54
C TYR A 24 7.45 -10.61 3.55
N ASP A 25 8.35 -11.49 3.99
CA ASP A 25 9.47 -11.96 3.16
C ASP A 25 8.98 -12.68 1.90
N ARG A 26 7.95 -13.52 2.05
CA ARG A 26 7.34 -14.26 0.95
C ARG A 26 6.66 -13.32 -0.05
N SER A 27 5.91 -12.35 0.44
CA SER A 27 5.25 -11.35 -0.41
C SER A 27 6.26 -10.50 -1.17
N LEU A 28 7.36 -10.08 -0.52
CA LEU A 28 8.41 -9.30 -1.16
C LEU A 28 9.13 -10.10 -2.26
N GLU A 29 9.41 -11.38 -2.04
CA GLU A 29 9.99 -12.27 -3.04
C GLU A 29 9.08 -12.41 -4.28
N ILE A 30 7.77 -12.62 -4.06
CA ILE A 30 6.78 -12.73 -5.13
C ILE A 30 6.69 -11.40 -5.92
N LEU A 31 6.66 -10.26 -5.24
CA LEU A 31 6.61 -8.96 -5.90
C LEU A 31 7.85 -8.69 -6.74
N LYS A 32 9.05 -8.97 -6.22
CA LYS A 32 10.30 -8.80 -6.98
C LYS A 32 10.29 -9.60 -8.28
N LYS A 33 9.74 -10.81 -8.27
CA LYS A 33 9.59 -11.63 -9.48
C LYS A 33 8.64 -10.97 -10.48
N HIS A 34 7.46 -10.54 -10.04
CA HIS A 34 6.47 -9.95 -10.94
C HIS A 34 6.82 -8.54 -11.40
N ALA A 35 7.58 -7.78 -10.61
CA ALA A 35 8.06 -6.46 -10.99
C ALA A 35 8.93 -6.49 -12.25
N VAL A 36 9.75 -7.54 -12.40
CA VAL A 36 10.53 -7.77 -13.64
C VAL A 36 9.61 -8.02 -14.83
N GLU A 37 8.57 -8.83 -14.66
CA GLU A 37 7.58 -9.13 -15.71
C GLU A 37 6.75 -7.89 -16.10
N LEU A 38 6.46 -7.02 -15.13
CA LEU A 38 5.67 -5.80 -15.27
C LEU A 38 6.49 -4.57 -15.64
N GLN A 39 7.82 -4.68 -15.70
CA GLN A 39 8.74 -3.56 -15.91
C GLN A 39 8.55 -2.42 -14.90
N ALA A 40 8.24 -2.76 -13.65
CA ALA A 40 8.15 -1.79 -12.57
C ALA A 40 9.54 -1.21 -12.25
N GLU A 41 9.59 0.07 -11.86
CA GLU A 41 10.84 0.77 -11.56
C GLU A 41 11.55 0.17 -10.34
N ASP A 42 10.81 -0.09 -9.26
CA ASP A 42 11.35 -0.66 -8.03
C ASP A 42 10.28 -1.43 -7.22
N VAL A 43 10.74 -2.25 -6.28
CA VAL A 43 9.93 -2.90 -5.24
C VAL A 43 10.59 -2.70 -3.88
N SER A 44 9.88 -1.98 -3.00
CA SER A 44 10.29 -1.74 -1.62
C SER A 44 9.23 -2.21 -0.62
N GLY A 45 9.64 -2.38 0.64
CA GLY A 45 8.78 -2.80 1.74
C GLY A 45 9.34 -2.35 3.08
N ASP A 46 8.45 -2.21 4.07
CA ASP A 46 8.77 -1.84 5.45
C ASP A 46 7.90 -2.67 6.40
N ASP A 47 8.54 -3.50 7.24
CA ASP A 47 7.87 -4.37 8.20
C ASP A 47 7.72 -3.73 9.59
N THR A 48 8.21 -2.50 9.78
CA THR A 48 8.22 -1.75 11.05
C THR A 48 7.07 -0.75 11.19
N ILE A 49 6.14 -0.72 10.24
CA ILE A 49 4.97 0.16 10.24
C ILE A 49 3.82 -0.36 11.10
N VAL A 50 2.91 0.55 11.50
CA VAL A 50 1.64 0.22 12.17
C VAL A 50 0.48 0.96 11.51
N LYS A 51 -0.67 0.30 11.40
CA LYS A 51 -1.91 0.93 10.92
C LYS A 51 -2.73 1.42 12.10
N VAL A 52 -2.95 2.73 12.17
CA VAL A 52 -3.93 3.36 13.06
C VAL A 52 -5.14 3.78 12.23
N SER A 53 -6.34 3.64 12.78
CA SER A 53 -7.56 4.06 12.10
C SER A 53 -8.55 4.64 13.11
N MET A 54 -9.19 5.74 12.73
CA MET A 54 -10.29 6.33 13.48
C MET A 54 -11.60 5.98 12.77
N VAL A 55 -12.61 5.55 13.54
CA VAL A 55 -13.92 5.18 13.03
C VAL A 55 -14.98 5.87 13.88
N GLY A 56 -15.90 6.59 13.23
CA GLY A 56 -16.99 7.28 13.92
C GLY A 56 -18.07 7.76 12.96
N VAL A 57 -19.32 7.71 13.40
CA VAL A 57 -20.49 8.14 12.59
C VAL A 57 -20.44 9.62 12.20
N GLY A 58 -19.77 10.45 12.99
CA GLY A 58 -19.63 11.88 12.76
C GLY A 58 -18.60 12.28 11.69
N MET A 59 -17.76 11.34 11.22
CA MET A 59 -16.66 11.63 10.28
C MET A 59 -17.13 12.14 8.92
N ARG A 60 -18.36 11.79 8.50
CA ARG A 60 -18.98 12.30 7.27
C ARG A 60 -19.59 13.69 7.42
N SER A 61 -20.07 14.02 8.62
CA SER A 61 -20.98 15.15 8.85
C SER A 61 -20.30 16.43 9.31
N HIS A 62 -19.03 16.37 9.71
CA HIS A 62 -18.28 17.52 10.22
C HIS A 62 -17.03 17.72 9.37
N ALA A 63 -16.85 18.94 8.86
CA ALA A 63 -15.66 19.32 8.12
C ALA A 63 -14.43 19.38 9.06
N GLY A 64 -13.23 19.09 8.52
CA GLY A 64 -11.96 19.24 9.23
C GLY A 64 -11.55 18.09 10.15
N ILE A 65 -12.08 16.88 9.93
CA ILE A 65 -11.75 15.69 10.73
C ILE A 65 -10.54 14.90 10.18
N ALA A 66 -10.20 15.07 8.90
CA ALA A 66 -9.15 14.32 8.17
C ALA A 66 -7.99 15.21 7.73
#